data_AF-A0A0W0FXS3-F1
#
_entry.id   AF-A0A0W0FXS3-F1
#
_cell.length_a   1.000
_cell.length_b   1.000
_cell.length_c   1.000
_cell.angle_alpha   90.00
_cell.angle_beta   90.00
_cell.angle_gamma   90.00
#
_symmetry.space_group_name_H-M   'P 1'
#
loop_
_entity.id
_entity.type
_entity.pdbx_description
1 polymer ?
#
loop_
_entity_poly.entity_id
_entity_poly.type
_entity_poly.pdbx_seq_one_letter_code
_entity_poly.pdbx_strand_id
1 'polypeptide(L)'
;MSLSSLNVFRYLRRRAYSSVSYSRTNDPFTANTGITAGFLDSPYFWSEDSDEPLKDFVARNEVGSTVNEDNPRGSVWIKKGSLYDSRHDFRTAAAIAMPKATTAWIRMKHVGHFARLETPIVNIGYHRIINFDGSKEKMRQLRLKNWISMRRLARKHGYTSGCWVIKPPELEEYRDSWARLAESLISGALRQTSAFMLHAVRRDATVTQRNNQKYYILVHMPDIYDEPAVEKIARILDYEGHFYHDHPPPFAQTDMVSELGRGGNYGNRSFMKTAIWHYADKGIRRPL
;
A
#
# COMPACT_ATOMS: atom_id res chain seq x y z
N MET A 1 -23.40 -12.94 32.29
CA MET A 1 -23.05 -11.63 31.67
C MET A 1 -23.98 -11.43 30.49
N SER A 2 -24.80 -10.38 30.52
CA SER A 2 -25.93 -10.19 29.61
C SER A 2 -25.50 -9.68 28.22
N LEU A 3 -26.04 -10.27 27.15
CA LEU A 3 -25.88 -9.85 25.74
C LEU A 3 -26.24 -8.36 25.48
N SER A 4 -26.97 -7.72 26.40
CA SER A 4 -27.36 -6.32 26.29
C SER A 4 -26.21 -5.32 26.46
N SER A 5 -25.13 -5.67 27.17
CA SER A 5 -24.00 -4.75 27.38
C SER A 5 -23.12 -4.61 26.13
N LEU A 6 -23.04 -5.62 25.26
CA LEU A 6 -22.21 -5.57 24.05
C LEU A 6 -22.73 -4.58 23.01
N ASN A 7 -24.06 -4.47 22.87
CA ASN A 7 -24.70 -3.59 21.89
C ASN A 7 -24.62 -2.10 22.28
N VAL A 8 -24.65 -1.80 23.58
CA VAL A 8 -24.50 -0.42 24.08
C VAL A 8 -23.06 0.09 23.85
N PHE A 9 -22.05 -0.77 23.97
CA PHE A 9 -20.66 -0.42 23.65
C PHE A 9 -20.43 -0.16 22.15
N ARG A 10 -21.09 -0.92 21.26
CA ARG A 10 -21.06 -0.66 19.81
C ARG A 10 -21.74 0.67 19.45
N TYR A 11 -22.88 0.97 20.08
CA TYR A 11 -23.64 2.21 19.83
C TYR A 11 -22.91 3.48 20.29
N LEU A 12 -22.29 3.46 21.48
CA LEU A 12 -21.57 4.62 22.00
C LEU A 12 -20.25 4.89 21.25
N ARG A 13 -19.60 3.87 20.68
CA ARG A 13 -18.41 4.05 19.82
C ARG A 13 -18.70 4.77 18.51
N ARG A 14 -19.85 4.50 17.87
CA ARG A 14 -20.26 5.18 16.63
C ARG A 14 -20.37 6.71 16.78
N ARG A 15 -20.72 7.20 17.97
CA ARG A 15 -20.91 8.63 18.24
C ARG A 15 -19.62 9.36 18.62
N ALA A 16 -18.64 8.69 19.21
CA ALA A 16 -17.39 9.33 19.64
C ALA A 16 -16.41 9.62 18.48
N TYR A 17 -16.58 8.96 17.33
CA TYR A 17 -15.69 9.13 16.15
C TYR A 17 -16.28 10.03 15.05
N SER A 18 -17.51 10.55 15.21
CA SER A 18 -18.17 11.36 14.18
C SER A 18 -17.70 12.81 14.08
N SER A 19 -16.67 13.23 14.85
CA SER A 19 -16.17 14.61 14.88
C SER A 19 -14.74 14.80 14.34
N VAL A 20 -14.09 13.76 13.83
CA VAL A 20 -12.81 13.92 13.11
C VAL A 20 -13.11 14.19 11.65
N SER A 21 -13.06 15.47 11.26
CA SER A 21 -13.16 15.92 9.88
C SER A 21 -11.98 15.39 9.05
N TYR A 22 -12.16 14.20 8.47
CA TYR A 22 -11.22 13.53 7.58
C TYR A 22 -11.03 14.36 6.30
N SER A 23 -9.88 15.03 6.19
CA SER A 23 -9.43 15.72 4.96
C SER A 23 -9.44 14.74 3.77
N ARG A 24 -10.25 15.05 2.74
CA ARG A 24 -10.87 14.04 1.85
C ARG A 24 -10.02 13.43 0.72
N THR A 25 -8.82 13.88 0.36
CA THR A 25 -8.22 13.50 -0.96
C THR A 25 -6.82 12.89 -1.00
N ASN A 26 -6.09 12.76 0.12
CA ASN A 26 -4.66 12.38 0.09
C ASN A 26 -4.24 11.33 1.15
N ASP A 27 -5.16 10.55 1.71
CA ASP A 27 -4.75 9.54 2.69
C ASP A 27 -4.09 8.33 2.02
N PRO A 28 -2.98 7.85 2.59
CA PRO A 28 -2.22 6.72 2.08
C PRO A 28 -3.02 5.43 2.32
N PHE A 29 -3.04 4.57 1.31
CA PHE A 29 -3.64 3.25 1.39
C PHE A 29 -2.67 2.32 2.13
N THR A 30 -2.70 2.39 3.46
CA THR A 30 -1.85 1.60 4.37
C THR A 30 -2.68 0.57 5.12
N ALA A 31 -1.99 -0.39 5.76
CA ALA A 31 -2.63 -1.32 6.68
C ALA A 31 -3.47 -0.60 7.75
N ASN A 32 -2.92 0.46 8.34
CA ASN A 32 -3.59 1.25 9.37
C ASN A 32 -4.89 1.90 8.87
N THR A 33 -4.92 2.34 7.61
CA THR A 33 -6.12 2.90 6.99
C THR A 33 -7.23 1.86 6.88
N GLY A 34 -6.90 0.64 6.44
CA GLY A 34 -7.86 -0.48 6.37
C GLY A 34 -8.36 -0.90 7.75
N ILE A 35 -7.47 -1.06 8.72
CA ILE A 35 -7.84 -1.37 10.11
C ILE A 35 -8.75 -0.29 10.71
N THR A 36 -8.46 0.98 10.45
CA THR A 36 -9.33 2.09 10.89
C THR A 36 -10.71 2.01 10.23
N ALA A 37 -10.78 1.67 8.93
CA ALA A 37 -12.06 1.48 8.25
C ALA A 37 -12.89 0.35 8.89
N GLY A 38 -12.26 -0.75 9.30
CA GLY A 38 -12.91 -1.82 10.05
C GLY A 38 -13.43 -1.38 11.42
N PHE A 39 -12.63 -0.64 12.19
CA PHE A 39 -13.07 -0.10 13.49
C PHE A 39 -14.20 0.93 13.40
N LEU A 40 -14.39 1.54 12.24
CA LEU A 40 -15.48 2.46 11.96
C LEU A 40 -16.74 1.75 11.42
N ASP A 41 -16.79 0.41 11.46
CA ASP A 41 -17.86 -0.42 10.89
C ASP A 41 -18.21 -0.02 9.45
N SER A 42 -17.19 0.29 8.63
CA SER A 42 -17.40 0.75 7.26
C SER A 42 -18.12 -0.33 6.42
N PRO A 43 -19.14 0.01 5.63
CA PRO A 43 -19.80 -0.95 4.72
C PRO A 43 -18.89 -1.42 3.58
N TYR A 44 -17.70 -0.83 3.46
CA TYR A 44 -16.64 -1.17 2.51
C TYR A 44 -15.49 -1.94 3.15
N PHE A 45 -15.68 -2.44 4.37
CA PHE A 45 -14.73 -3.29 5.05
C PHE A 45 -15.37 -4.65 5.35
N TRP A 46 -14.65 -5.72 5.04
CA TRP A 46 -15.03 -7.07 5.39
C TRP A 46 -13.92 -7.78 6.16
N SER A 47 -14.29 -8.62 7.11
CA SER A 47 -13.38 -9.56 7.78
C SER A 47 -14.09 -10.87 8.11
N GLU A 48 -13.36 -11.87 8.59
CA GLU A 48 -13.99 -13.11 9.06
C GLU A 48 -14.92 -12.92 10.28
N ASP A 49 -14.86 -11.77 10.95
CA ASP A 49 -15.80 -11.38 12.01
C ASP A 49 -17.10 -10.76 11.45
N SER A 50 -17.20 -10.57 10.13
CA SER A 50 -18.38 -9.97 9.49
C SER A 50 -19.52 -10.99 9.38
N ASP A 51 -20.76 -10.54 9.64
CA ASP A 51 -21.97 -11.38 9.53
C ASP A 51 -22.34 -11.71 8.07
N GLU A 52 -21.87 -10.88 7.12
CA GLU A 52 -22.13 -11.03 5.69
C GLU A 52 -21.14 -12.02 5.05
N PRO A 53 -21.58 -12.98 4.21
CA PRO A 53 -20.68 -13.83 3.45
C PRO A 53 -19.76 -13.04 2.51
N LEU A 54 -18.51 -13.47 2.35
CA LEU A 54 -17.51 -12.81 1.50
C LEU A 54 -18.02 -12.56 0.07
N LYS A 55 -18.68 -13.56 -0.52
CA LYS A 55 -19.20 -13.50 -1.90
C LYS A 55 -20.21 -12.36 -2.07
N ASP A 56 -21.12 -12.22 -1.10
CA ASP A 56 -22.16 -11.19 -1.12
C ASP A 56 -21.55 -9.80 -0.94
N PHE A 57 -20.56 -9.69 -0.03
CA PHE A 57 -19.81 -8.46 0.16
C PHE A 57 -19.07 -8.02 -1.12
N VAL A 58 -18.38 -8.94 -1.81
CA VAL A 58 -17.66 -8.67 -3.06
C VAL A 58 -18.61 -8.24 -4.17
N ALA A 59 -19.76 -8.91 -4.30
CA ALA A 59 -20.79 -8.57 -5.30
C ALA A 59 -21.40 -7.19 -5.04
N ARG A 60 -21.70 -6.86 -3.78
CA ARG A 60 -22.24 -5.54 -3.41
C ARG A 60 -21.22 -4.41 -3.58
N ASN A 61 -19.95 -4.69 -3.31
CA ASN A 61 -18.85 -3.72 -3.33
C ASN A 61 -17.94 -3.88 -4.55
N GLU A 62 -18.55 -4.04 -5.72
CA GLU A 62 -17.86 -4.25 -6.99
C GLU A 62 -16.82 -3.15 -7.26
N VAL A 63 -15.58 -3.57 -7.54
CA VAL A 63 -14.50 -2.65 -7.90
C VAL A 63 -14.68 -2.14 -9.33
N GLY A 64 -14.23 -0.91 -9.60
CA GLY A 64 -14.43 -0.26 -10.90
C GLY A 64 -15.85 0.26 -11.16
N SER A 65 -16.78 0.11 -10.21
CA SER A 65 -18.10 0.77 -10.23
C SER A 65 -18.00 2.24 -9.82
N THR A 66 -19.02 3.02 -10.17
CA THR A 66 -19.13 4.44 -9.82
C THR A 66 -19.09 4.64 -8.31
N VAL A 67 -18.39 5.69 -7.89
CA VAL A 67 -18.31 6.07 -6.48
C VAL A 67 -19.66 6.62 -6.02
N ASN A 68 -20.27 6.00 -5.01
CA ASN A 68 -21.42 6.59 -4.32
C ASN A 68 -20.97 7.78 -3.46
N GLU A 69 -21.85 8.77 -3.26
CA GLU A 69 -21.58 9.96 -2.42
C GLU A 69 -21.09 9.62 -1.00
N ASP A 70 -21.51 8.45 -0.48
CA ASP A 70 -21.16 7.95 0.86
C ASP A 70 -19.72 7.42 0.98
N ASN A 71 -19.04 7.15 -0.14
CA ASN A 71 -17.64 6.71 -0.15
C ASN A 71 -16.84 7.50 -1.18
N PRO A 72 -16.58 8.79 -0.95
CA PRO A 72 -15.92 9.65 -1.94
C PRO A 72 -14.52 9.18 -2.35
N ARG A 73 -13.94 8.20 -1.64
CA ARG A 73 -12.64 7.58 -1.97
C ARG A 73 -12.74 6.26 -2.71
N GLY A 74 -13.92 5.64 -2.72
CA GLY A 74 -14.17 4.33 -3.32
C GLY A 74 -13.40 3.19 -2.67
N SER A 75 -12.75 3.35 -1.52
CA SER A 75 -11.87 2.29 -1.00
C SER A 75 -12.67 1.11 -0.44
N VAL A 76 -12.24 -0.11 -0.77
CA VAL A 76 -12.78 -1.37 -0.25
C VAL A 76 -11.65 -2.20 0.32
N TRP A 77 -11.93 -2.87 1.43
CA TRP A 77 -10.96 -3.61 2.22
C TRP A 77 -11.52 -4.99 2.57
N ILE A 78 -10.67 -6.00 2.48
CA ILE A 78 -10.99 -7.38 2.89
C ILE A 78 -9.85 -7.86 3.76
N LYS A 79 -10.15 -8.31 4.98
CA LYS A 79 -9.15 -8.74 5.94
C LYS A 79 -9.33 -10.22 6.31
N LYS A 80 -8.24 -10.98 6.29
CA LYS A 80 -8.16 -12.34 6.83
C LYS A 80 -8.09 -12.30 8.36
N GLY A 81 -8.82 -13.19 9.03
CA GLY A 81 -8.84 -13.30 10.48
C GLY A 81 -9.52 -12.11 11.17
N SER A 82 -9.60 -12.20 12.50
CA SER A 82 -10.32 -11.23 13.31
C SER A 82 -9.81 -9.80 13.14
N LEU A 83 -10.74 -8.84 13.05
CA LEU A 83 -10.45 -7.39 13.04
C LEU A 83 -9.58 -6.97 14.23
N TYR A 84 -9.69 -7.68 15.36
CA TYR A 84 -9.01 -7.37 16.62
C TYR A 84 -7.62 -8.02 16.75
N ASP A 85 -7.11 -8.68 15.70
CA ASP A 85 -5.76 -9.25 15.71
C ASP A 85 -4.69 -8.14 15.79
N SER A 86 -4.12 -7.96 16.97
CA SER A 86 -3.14 -6.91 17.27
C SER A 86 -1.85 -7.04 16.47
N ARG A 87 -1.55 -8.21 15.90
CA ARG A 87 -0.39 -8.41 15.01
C ARG A 87 -0.53 -7.64 13.68
N HIS A 88 -1.74 -7.21 13.35
CA HIS A 88 -2.05 -6.44 12.15
C HIS A 88 -2.34 -4.96 12.44
N ASP A 89 -2.23 -4.51 13.70
CA ASP A 89 -2.43 -3.12 14.10
C ASP A 89 -1.10 -2.40 14.29
N PHE A 90 -0.72 -1.61 13.28
CA PHE A 90 0.54 -0.86 13.26
C PHE A 90 0.37 0.58 13.72
N ARG A 91 -0.79 1.00 14.25
CA ARG A 91 -1.06 2.41 14.55
C ARG A 91 -0.14 2.96 15.63
N THR A 92 0.09 2.20 16.69
CA THR A 92 1.03 2.57 17.76
C THR A 92 2.47 2.65 17.23
N ALA A 93 2.89 1.67 16.44
CA ALA A 93 4.21 1.65 15.81
C ALA A 93 4.39 2.85 14.86
N ALA A 94 3.38 3.16 14.05
CA ALA A 94 3.36 4.29 13.14
C ALA A 94 3.43 5.63 13.90
N ALA A 95 2.67 5.80 14.97
CA ALA A 95 2.70 7.01 15.80
C ALA A 95 4.10 7.32 16.35
N ILE A 96 4.89 6.29 16.66
CA ILE A 96 6.27 6.42 17.13
C ILE A 96 7.27 6.62 15.97
N ALA A 97 7.11 5.87 14.89
CA ALA A 97 8.05 5.85 13.77
C ALA A 97 7.92 7.07 12.86
N MET A 98 6.69 7.49 12.56
CA MET A 98 6.40 8.49 11.52
C MET A 98 7.00 9.87 11.77
N PRO A 99 7.03 10.43 12.99
CA PRO A 99 7.72 11.70 13.23
C PRO A 99 9.22 11.61 12.87
N LYS A 100 9.88 10.53 13.27
CA LYS A 100 11.31 10.30 12.99
C LYS A 100 11.56 10.03 11.52
N ALA A 101 10.68 9.24 10.90
CA ALA A 101 10.71 8.94 9.47
C ALA A 101 10.54 10.23 8.65
N THR A 102 9.66 11.14 9.09
CA THR A 102 9.44 12.45 8.46
C THR A 102 10.68 13.32 8.55
N THR A 103 11.31 13.42 9.73
CA THR A 103 12.58 14.16 9.87
C THR A 103 13.68 13.57 8.98
N ALA A 104 13.82 12.25 8.96
CA ALA A 104 14.79 11.57 8.11
C ALA A 104 14.50 11.85 6.63
N TRP A 105 13.25 11.74 6.20
CA TRP A 105 12.79 11.99 4.84
C TRP A 105 13.04 13.43 4.38
N ILE A 106 12.79 14.42 5.22
CA ILE A 106 13.11 15.83 4.94
C ILE A 106 14.62 15.99 4.72
N ARG A 107 15.46 15.43 5.60
CA ARG A 107 16.93 15.45 5.41
C ARG A 107 17.36 14.78 4.11
N MET A 108 16.76 13.64 3.76
CA MET A 108 17.03 12.94 2.50
C MET A 108 16.65 13.79 1.30
N LYS A 109 15.52 14.52 1.35
CA LYS A 109 15.13 15.50 0.32
C LYS A 109 16.14 16.62 0.18
N HIS A 110 16.64 17.18 1.28
CA HIS A 110 17.67 18.22 1.24
C HIS A 110 18.96 17.71 0.61
N VAL A 111 19.49 16.57 1.09
CA VAL A 111 20.70 15.95 0.55
C VAL A 111 20.52 15.61 -0.93
N GLY A 112 19.37 15.06 -1.32
CA GLY A 112 19.04 14.78 -2.71
C GLY A 112 18.94 16.04 -3.57
N HIS A 113 18.38 17.13 -3.04
CA HIS A 113 18.35 18.39 -3.75
C HIS A 113 19.76 18.94 -4.02
N PHE A 114 20.64 18.99 -3.01
CA PHE A 114 22.01 19.47 -3.17
C PHE A 114 22.86 18.57 -4.08
N ALA A 115 22.72 17.25 -3.97
CA ALA A 115 23.41 16.32 -4.87
C ALA A 115 23.05 16.59 -6.35
N ARG A 116 21.84 17.04 -6.66
CA ARG A 116 21.44 17.41 -8.04
C ARG A 116 22.06 18.73 -8.50
N LEU A 117 22.26 19.68 -7.59
CA LEU A 117 22.89 20.95 -7.92
C LEU A 117 24.39 20.75 -8.22
N GLU A 118 25.05 19.84 -7.49
CA GLU A 118 26.45 19.47 -7.74
C GLU A 118 26.65 18.68 -9.05
N THR A 119 25.63 17.96 -9.52
CA THR A 119 25.67 17.18 -10.77
C THR A 119 24.49 17.56 -11.67
N PRO A 120 24.53 18.74 -12.32
CA PRO A 120 23.42 19.20 -13.13
C PRO A 120 23.21 18.25 -14.32
N ILE A 121 21.97 17.81 -14.52
CA ILE A 121 21.57 17.10 -15.73
C ILE A 121 21.52 18.14 -16.85
N VAL A 122 22.51 18.13 -17.74
CA VAL A 122 22.52 19.00 -18.92
C VAL A 122 21.66 18.35 -20.00
N ASN A 123 20.54 18.99 -20.34
CA ASN A 123 19.78 18.61 -21.53
C ASN A 123 20.44 19.28 -22.74
N ILE A 124 20.92 18.48 -23.69
CA ILE A 124 21.33 18.97 -25.01
C ILE A 124 20.32 18.40 -26.02
N GLY A 125 19.38 19.24 -26.46
CA GLY A 125 18.25 18.81 -27.29
C GLY A 125 17.27 17.89 -26.55
N TYR A 126 16.77 16.84 -27.24
CA TYR A 126 15.90 15.79 -26.65
C TYR A 126 16.68 14.72 -25.87
N HIS A 127 18.02 14.77 -25.88
CA HIS A 127 18.86 13.79 -25.23
C HIS A 127 19.33 14.30 -23.86
N ARG A 128 19.04 13.51 -22.82
CA ARG A 128 19.62 13.72 -21.48
C ARG A 128 21.06 13.22 -21.50
N ILE A 129 22.01 14.12 -21.67
CA ILE A 129 23.43 13.79 -21.51
C ILE A 129 23.73 13.88 -20.01
N ILE A 130 23.57 12.74 -19.33
CA ILE A 130 24.08 12.58 -17.97
C ILE A 130 25.59 12.36 -18.12
N ASN A 131 26.35 13.45 -18.17
CA ASN A 131 27.78 13.33 -17.94
C ASN A 131 28.00 12.78 -16.52
N PHE A 132 28.99 11.90 -16.38
CA PHE A 132 29.52 11.29 -15.16
C PHE A 132 28.83 10.03 -14.61
N ASP A 133 29.45 8.87 -14.84
CA ASP A 133 29.19 7.61 -14.13
C ASP A 133 29.34 7.75 -12.61
N GLY A 134 30.23 8.64 -12.15
CA GLY A 134 30.37 8.98 -10.73
C GLY A 134 29.13 9.62 -10.10
N SER A 135 28.32 10.34 -10.88
CA SER A 135 27.05 10.92 -10.39
C SER A 135 25.99 9.83 -10.19
N LYS A 136 25.86 8.88 -11.12
CA LYS A 136 24.93 7.74 -11.01
C LYS A 136 25.29 6.84 -9.83
N GLU A 137 26.59 6.56 -9.64
CA GLU A 137 27.06 5.75 -8.53
C GLU A 137 26.87 6.45 -7.17
N LYS A 138 27.26 7.74 -7.05
CA LYS A 138 26.97 8.56 -5.86
C LYS A 138 25.47 8.56 -5.55
N MET A 139 24.64 8.65 -6.59
CA MET A 139 23.20 8.61 -6.41
C MET A 139 22.71 7.24 -5.91
N ARG A 140 23.18 6.15 -6.50
CA ARG A 140 22.86 4.77 -6.08
C ARG A 140 23.25 4.53 -4.62
N GLN A 141 24.44 4.97 -4.21
CA GLN A 141 24.90 4.88 -2.82
C GLN A 141 24.02 5.69 -1.87
N LEU A 142 23.62 6.90 -2.25
CA LEU A 142 22.67 7.69 -1.46
C LEU A 142 21.30 7.00 -1.34
N ARG A 143 20.78 6.40 -2.41
CA ARG A 143 19.53 5.61 -2.35
C ARG A 143 19.65 4.46 -1.38
N LEU A 144 20.73 3.69 -1.48
CA LEU A 144 20.98 2.54 -0.61
C LEU A 144 21.11 2.96 0.85
N LYS A 145 21.88 4.02 1.14
CA LYS A 145 22.04 4.57 2.50
C LYS A 145 20.71 5.04 3.09
N ASN A 146 19.92 5.77 2.29
CA ASN A 146 18.60 6.23 2.70
C ASN A 146 17.67 5.05 2.96
N TRP A 147 17.73 4.03 2.11
CA TRP A 147 16.92 2.84 2.26
C TRP A 147 17.25 2.05 3.54
N ILE A 148 18.54 1.77 3.77
CA ILE A 148 19.01 1.10 4.98
C ILE A 148 18.57 1.89 6.23
N SER A 149 18.64 3.21 6.18
CA SER A 149 18.21 4.08 7.27
C SER A 149 16.71 3.96 7.57
N MET A 150 15.87 3.94 6.53
CA MET A 150 14.42 3.76 6.65
C MET A 150 14.06 2.36 7.17
N ARG A 151 14.67 1.31 6.61
CA ARG A 151 14.52 -0.06 7.08
C ARG A 151 14.86 -0.20 8.56
N ARG A 152 15.99 0.38 8.98
CA ARG A 152 16.44 0.35 10.37
C ARG A 152 15.44 1.06 11.28
N LEU A 153 14.90 2.21 10.85
CA LEU A 153 13.92 2.96 11.62
C LEU A 153 12.60 2.19 11.74
N ALA A 154 12.10 1.64 10.63
CA ALA A 154 10.91 0.80 10.58
C ALA A 154 11.01 -0.38 11.56
N ARG A 155 12.08 -1.18 11.46
CA ARG A 155 12.31 -2.32 12.36
C ARG A 155 12.49 -1.89 13.82
N LYS A 156 13.24 -0.81 14.09
CA LYS A 156 13.46 -0.30 15.45
C LYS A 156 12.15 0.06 16.16
N HIS A 157 11.13 0.47 15.40
CA HIS A 157 9.85 0.93 15.95
C HIS A 157 8.67 0.01 15.62
N GLY A 158 8.93 -1.15 15.03
CA GLY A 158 7.90 -2.12 14.66
C GLY A 158 6.95 -1.67 13.54
N TYR A 159 7.24 -0.58 12.82
CA TYR A 159 6.41 -0.14 11.69
C TYR A 159 6.89 -0.78 10.40
N THR A 160 6.69 -2.10 10.28
CA THR A 160 7.26 -2.94 9.23
C THR A 160 6.29 -3.32 8.12
N SER A 161 5.02 -2.92 8.24
CA SER A 161 4.01 -3.29 7.26
C SER A 161 4.27 -2.68 5.88
N GLY A 162 3.68 -3.33 4.88
CA GLY A 162 3.69 -2.88 3.51
C GLY A 162 2.79 -3.75 2.65
N CYS A 163 2.87 -3.56 1.35
CA CYS A 163 2.02 -4.29 0.41
C CYS A 163 2.74 -4.59 -0.91
N TRP A 164 2.30 -5.67 -1.56
CA TRP A 164 2.46 -5.84 -3.00
C TRP A 164 1.44 -4.95 -3.72
N VAL A 165 1.89 -4.25 -4.76
CA VAL A 165 1.06 -3.41 -5.63
C VAL A 165 0.86 -4.14 -6.95
N ILE A 166 -0.37 -4.58 -7.20
CA ILE A 166 -0.81 -5.24 -8.43
C ILE A 166 -1.50 -4.21 -9.30
N LYS A 167 -1.21 -4.22 -10.61
CA LYS A 167 -1.77 -3.26 -11.57
C LYS A 167 -2.41 -4.00 -12.75
N PRO A 168 -3.69 -4.40 -12.61
CA PRO A 168 -4.41 -4.98 -13.72
C PRO A 168 -4.53 -4.00 -14.89
N PRO A 169 -4.41 -4.50 -16.13
CA PRO A 169 -4.36 -3.65 -17.30
C PRO A 169 -5.71 -3.03 -17.65
N GLU A 170 -6.76 -3.85 -17.69
CA GLU A 170 -8.12 -3.41 -17.99
C GLU A 170 -9.07 -3.68 -16.82
N LEU A 171 -10.31 -3.20 -16.97
CA LEU A 171 -11.32 -3.21 -15.92
C LEU A 171 -11.76 -4.64 -15.56
N GLU A 172 -11.90 -5.52 -16.54
CA GLU A 172 -12.38 -6.88 -16.28
C GLU A 172 -11.33 -7.71 -15.56
N GLU A 173 -10.05 -7.57 -15.90
CA GLU A 173 -8.93 -8.19 -15.18
C GLU A 173 -8.81 -7.63 -13.76
N TYR A 174 -9.15 -6.35 -13.55
CA TYR A 174 -9.20 -5.76 -12.22
C TYR A 174 -10.30 -6.38 -11.35
N ARG A 175 -11.51 -6.53 -11.90
CA ARG A 175 -12.66 -7.15 -11.22
C ARG A 175 -12.41 -8.63 -10.93
N ASP A 176 -11.94 -9.37 -11.93
CA ASP A 176 -11.60 -10.79 -11.81
C ASP A 176 -10.50 -11.00 -10.77
N SER A 177 -9.40 -10.25 -10.85
CA SER A 177 -8.31 -10.36 -9.88
C SER A 177 -8.76 -10.00 -8.47
N TRP A 178 -9.61 -8.98 -8.30
CA TRP A 178 -10.14 -8.62 -7.00
C TRP A 178 -10.93 -9.77 -6.37
N ALA A 179 -11.86 -10.38 -7.12
CA ALA A 179 -12.65 -11.50 -6.63
C ALA A 179 -11.79 -12.73 -6.30
N ARG A 180 -10.88 -13.11 -7.22
CA ARG A 180 -9.98 -14.25 -7.03
C ARG A 180 -9.00 -14.05 -5.88
N LEU A 181 -8.44 -12.85 -5.71
CA LEU A 181 -7.57 -12.52 -4.57
C LEU A 181 -8.33 -12.57 -3.26
N ALA A 182 -9.57 -12.06 -3.22
CA ALA A 182 -10.41 -12.12 -2.03
C ALA A 182 -10.62 -13.57 -1.58
N GLU A 183 -11.00 -14.44 -2.52
CA GLU A 183 -11.14 -15.88 -2.25
C GLU A 183 -9.80 -16.52 -1.85
N SER A 184 -8.71 -16.24 -2.57
CA SER A 184 -7.39 -16.80 -2.24
C SER A 184 -6.91 -16.37 -0.85
N LEU A 185 -7.15 -15.12 -0.45
CA LEU A 185 -6.79 -14.61 0.87
C LEU A 185 -7.57 -15.33 1.99
N ILE A 186 -8.85 -15.62 1.77
CA ILE A 186 -9.73 -16.18 2.81
C ILE A 186 -9.71 -17.71 2.83
N SER A 187 -9.67 -18.40 1.70
CA SER A 187 -9.73 -19.87 1.64
C SER A 187 -8.68 -20.53 0.75
N GLY A 188 -7.94 -19.77 -0.07
CA GLY A 188 -6.96 -20.32 -1.01
C GLY A 188 -5.50 -20.23 -0.57
N ALA A 189 -4.59 -20.10 -1.55
CA ALA A 189 -3.14 -20.22 -1.32
C ALA A 189 -2.59 -19.02 -0.53
N LEU A 190 -3.09 -17.80 -0.76
CA LEU A 190 -2.67 -16.62 0.02
C LEU A 190 -3.02 -16.75 1.50
N ARG A 191 -4.08 -17.49 1.86
CA ARG A 191 -4.42 -17.79 3.26
C ARG A 191 -3.24 -18.40 4.02
N GLN A 192 -2.42 -19.21 3.35
CA GLN A 192 -1.28 -19.93 3.93
C GLN A 192 0.01 -19.08 4.03
N THR A 193 -0.10 -17.78 3.80
CA THR A 193 1.00 -16.81 3.87
C THR A 193 0.78 -15.79 4.98
N SER A 194 1.74 -14.87 5.12
CA SER A 194 1.62 -13.71 6.00
C SER A 194 0.73 -12.60 5.42
N ALA A 195 0.22 -12.72 4.18
CA ALA A 195 -0.76 -11.77 3.66
C ALA A 195 -2.02 -11.79 4.54
N PHE A 196 -2.51 -10.60 4.89
CA PHE A 196 -3.62 -10.47 5.85
C PHE A 196 -4.72 -9.53 5.41
N MET A 197 -4.50 -8.65 4.43
CA MET A 197 -5.51 -7.70 4.01
C MET A 197 -5.34 -7.31 2.54
N LEU A 198 -6.46 -7.16 1.85
CA LEU A 198 -6.56 -6.58 0.53
C LEU A 198 -7.10 -5.16 0.60
N HIS A 199 -6.67 -4.35 -0.36
CA HIS A 199 -7.24 -3.04 -0.64
C HIS A 199 -7.44 -2.87 -2.14
N ALA A 200 -8.56 -2.27 -2.51
CA ALA A 200 -8.84 -1.85 -3.86
C ALA A 200 -9.65 -0.54 -3.84
N VAL A 201 -9.71 0.12 -4.99
CA VAL A 201 -10.54 1.32 -5.17
C VAL A 201 -11.67 1.05 -6.17
N ARG A 202 -12.90 1.25 -5.73
CA ARG A 202 -14.11 1.46 -6.52
C ARG A 202 -14.01 2.83 -7.17
N ARG A 203 -13.29 2.94 -8.29
CA ARG A 203 -13.22 4.19 -9.06
C ARG A 203 -13.90 3.97 -10.40
N ASP A 204 -14.66 4.97 -10.80
CA ASP A 204 -15.31 5.04 -12.10
C ASP A 204 -14.28 5.01 -13.25
N ALA A 205 -14.49 4.11 -14.20
CA ALA A 205 -13.69 3.94 -15.41
C ALA A 205 -13.64 5.19 -16.32
N THR A 206 -14.62 6.09 -16.18
CA THR A 206 -14.73 7.35 -16.94
C THR A 206 -13.86 8.48 -16.40
N VAL A 207 -13.34 8.37 -15.17
CA VAL A 207 -12.41 9.35 -14.61
C VAL A 207 -11.07 9.22 -15.31
N THR A 208 -10.90 9.99 -16.38
CA THR A 208 -9.64 10.15 -17.11
C THR A 208 -8.59 10.76 -16.19
N GLN A 209 -7.64 9.94 -15.74
CA GLN A 209 -6.43 10.49 -15.12
C GLN A 209 -5.46 10.99 -16.19
N ARG A 210 -4.79 12.10 -15.91
CA ARG A 210 -3.60 12.60 -16.63
C ARG A 210 -2.44 11.58 -16.74
N ASN A 211 -2.49 10.44 -16.06
CA ASN A 211 -1.35 9.53 -15.84
C ASN A 211 -1.61 8.03 -16.18
N ASN A 212 -2.66 7.69 -16.92
CA ASN A 212 -2.92 6.32 -17.45
C ASN A 212 -2.95 5.13 -16.44
N GLN A 213 -2.94 5.34 -15.12
CA GLN A 213 -3.05 4.25 -14.14
C GLN A 213 -4.43 4.26 -13.47
N LYS A 214 -5.34 3.42 -13.98
CA LYS A 214 -6.74 3.36 -13.54
C LYS A 214 -6.95 2.42 -12.36
N TYR A 215 -6.26 1.27 -12.32
CA TYR A 215 -6.57 0.17 -11.41
C TYR A 215 -5.34 -0.29 -10.62
N TYR A 216 -5.52 -0.56 -9.33
CA TYR A 216 -4.54 -1.26 -8.51
C TYR A 216 -5.21 -2.01 -7.37
N ILE A 217 -4.59 -3.13 -7.00
CA ILE A 217 -4.95 -3.93 -5.83
C ILE A 217 -3.70 -3.99 -4.93
N LEU A 218 -3.87 -3.77 -3.64
CA LEU A 218 -2.81 -3.91 -2.66
C LEU A 218 -3.00 -5.18 -1.85
N VAL A 219 -1.94 -5.96 -1.70
CA VAL A 219 -1.91 -7.16 -0.83
C VAL A 219 -0.99 -6.87 0.34
N HIS A 220 -1.57 -6.57 1.50
CA HIS A 220 -0.84 -6.17 2.70
C HIS A 220 -0.25 -7.35 3.47
N MET A 221 0.94 -7.13 4.02
CA MET A 221 1.69 -8.07 4.84
C MET A 221 2.31 -7.36 6.07
N PRO A 222 2.53 -8.07 7.19
CA PRO A 222 2.93 -7.45 8.46
C PRO A 222 4.40 -7.01 8.49
N ASP A 223 5.29 -7.72 7.80
CA ASP A 223 6.71 -7.36 7.68
C ASP A 223 7.18 -7.47 6.23
N ILE A 224 7.28 -6.32 5.56
CA ILE A 224 7.81 -6.24 4.19
C ILE A 224 9.33 -6.49 4.12
N TYR A 225 10.00 -6.62 5.26
CA TYR A 225 11.43 -6.88 5.34
C TYR A 225 11.76 -8.35 5.61
N ASP A 226 10.75 -9.20 5.81
CA ASP A 226 10.85 -10.65 5.83
C ASP A 226 10.88 -11.16 4.39
N GLU A 227 12.09 -11.28 3.85
CA GLU A 227 12.35 -11.60 2.44
C GLU A 227 11.71 -12.95 2.03
N PRO A 228 11.85 -14.05 2.78
CA PRO A 228 11.13 -15.30 2.50
C PRO A 228 9.60 -15.15 2.46
N ALA A 229 9.02 -14.41 3.41
CA ALA A 229 7.56 -14.23 3.44
C ALA A 229 7.06 -13.38 2.27
N VAL A 230 7.78 -12.31 1.93
CA VAL A 230 7.51 -11.44 0.78
C VAL A 230 7.57 -12.25 -0.53
N GLU A 231 8.61 -13.07 -0.69
CA GLU A 231 8.79 -13.91 -1.88
C GLU A 231 7.69 -14.99 -1.98
N LYS A 232 7.33 -15.62 -0.86
CA LYS A 232 6.25 -16.61 -0.83
C LYS A 232 4.93 -16.03 -1.33
N ILE A 233 4.58 -14.81 -0.89
CA ILE A 233 3.39 -14.11 -1.39
C ILE A 233 3.53 -13.83 -2.89
N ALA A 234 4.68 -13.31 -3.33
CA ALA A 234 4.90 -12.96 -4.73
C ALA A 234 4.77 -14.18 -5.66
N ARG A 235 5.32 -15.34 -5.28
CA ARG A 235 5.20 -16.58 -6.05
C ARG A 235 3.76 -17.06 -6.16
N ILE A 236 2.93 -16.89 -5.12
CA ILE A 236 1.51 -17.24 -5.19
C ILE A 236 0.77 -16.27 -6.10
N LEU A 237 1.04 -14.97 -5.98
CA LEU A 237 0.44 -13.95 -6.85
C LEU A 237 0.77 -14.19 -8.33
N ASP A 238 2.01 -14.57 -8.62
CA ASP A 238 2.48 -14.96 -9.94
C ASP A 238 1.79 -16.25 -10.44
N TYR A 239 1.80 -17.29 -9.62
CA TYR A 239 1.21 -18.59 -9.95
C TYR A 239 -0.31 -18.51 -10.21
N GLU A 240 -1.02 -17.69 -9.45
CA GLU A 240 -2.46 -17.46 -9.65
C GLU A 240 -2.76 -16.46 -10.79
N GLY A 241 -1.74 -15.96 -11.49
CA GLY A 241 -1.90 -15.11 -12.67
C GLY A 241 -2.30 -13.66 -12.37
N HIS A 242 -1.94 -13.14 -11.20
CA HIS A 242 -2.19 -11.74 -10.82
C HIS A 242 -1.05 -10.80 -11.24
N PHE A 243 0.07 -11.35 -11.70
CA PHE A 243 1.21 -10.59 -12.22
C PHE A 243 1.19 -10.54 -13.74
N TYR A 244 0.98 -9.35 -14.29
CA TYR A 244 0.89 -9.12 -15.73
C TYR A 244 2.28 -8.78 -16.28
N HIS A 245 2.93 -9.76 -16.92
CA HIS A 245 4.33 -9.63 -17.35
C HIS A 245 4.56 -8.62 -18.48
N ASP A 246 3.53 -8.30 -19.27
CA ASP A 246 3.58 -7.27 -20.33
C ASP A 246 3.35 -5.84 -19.79
N HIS A 247 3.07 -5.72 -18.50
CA HIS A 247 2.82 -4.47 -17.79
C HIS A 247 3.97 -4.16 -16.82
N PRO A 248 4.13 -2.91 -16.34
CA PRO A 248 5.21 -2.58 -15.42
C PRO A 248 5.28 -3.58 -14.26
N PRO A 249 6.47 -4.09 -13.93
CA PRO A 249 6.62 -5.23 -13.06
C PRO A 249 5.98 -4.95 -11.70
N PRO A 250 5.27 -5.93 -11.12
CA PRO A 250 4.71 -5.83 -9.79
C PRO A 250 5.82 -5.48 -8.81
N PHE A 251 5.49 -4.63 -7.85
CA PHE A 251 6.44 -4.16 -6.87
C PHE A 251 5.81 -4.11 -5.49
N ALA A 252 6.65 -4.22 -4.47
CA ALA A 252 6.22 -4.12 -3.09
C ALA A 252 6.77 -2.84 -2.47
N GLN A 253 5.98 -2.18 -1.62
CA GLN A 253 6.33 -0.92 -0.96
C GLN A 253 5.94 -0.94 0.51
N THR A 254 6.68 -0.23 1.36
CA THR A 254 6.35 -0.11 2.79
C THR A 254 5.27 0.94 3.03
N ASP A 255 4.38 0.67 3.98
CA ASP A 255 3.35 1.61 4.40
C ASP A 255 3.95 2.93 4.88
N MET A 256 5.11 2.89 5.55
CA MET A 256 5.84 4.08 5.97
C MET A 256 6.17 5.04 4.80
N VAL A 257 6.58 4.50 3.65
CA VAL A 257 6.90 5.31 2.47
C VAL A 257 5.61 5.80 1.81
N SER A 258 4.55 4.98 1.79
CA SER A 258 3.21 5.41 1.37
C SER A 258 2.72 6.60 2.19
N GLU A 259 2.92 6.59 3.51
CA GLU A 259 2.56 7.70 4.39
C GLU A 259 3.41 8.96 4.18
N LEU A 260 4.73 8.79 3.99
CA LEU A 260 5.63 9.91 3.69
C LEU A 260 5.40 10.52 2.31
N GLY A 261 4.82 9.75 1.40
CA GLY A 261 4.48 10.12 0.02
C GLY A 261 3.26 11.03 -0.11
N ARG A 262 2.54 11.34 0.99
CA ARG A 262 1.45 12.33 1.03
C ARG A 262 1.90 13.64 0.36
N GLY A 263 1.42 13.91 -0.86
CA GLY A 263 1.61 15.18 -1.59
C GLY A 263 2.31 15.14 -2.96
N GLY A 264 2.33 13.99 -3.65
CA GLY A 264 2.21 13.95 -5.12
C GLY A 264 3.37 14.43 -6.01
N ASN A 265 4.48 14.99 -5.50
CA ASN A 265 5.58 15.45 -6.38
C ASN A 265 7.00 15.17 -5.84
N TYR A 266 7.14 14.19 -4.94
CA TYR A 266 8.34 14.06 -4.09
C TYR A 266 9.25 12.85 -4.35
N GLY A 267 8.94 12.01 -5.34
CA GLY A 267 9.79 10.86 -5.74
C GLY A 267 11.01 11.24 -6.59
N ASN A 268 10.85 12.25 -7.45
CA ASN A 268 11.99 13.08 -7.88
C ASN A 268 12.49 13.83 -6.62
N ARG A 269 13.55 14.63 -6.56
CA ARG A 269 14.10 15.27 -5.34
C ARG A 269 14.59 14.35 -4.19
N SER A 270 13.81 13.42 -3.62
CA SER A 270 14.25 12.57 -2.48
C SER A 270 15.16 11.41 -2.87
N PHE A 271 15.14 11.03 -4.16
CA PHE A 271 15.87 9.88 -4.71
C PHE A 271 15.57 8.54 -4.04
N MET A 272 14.53 8.43 -3.21
CA MET A 272 14.09 7.13 -2.72
C MET A 272 13.16 6.51 -3.74
N LYS A 273 13.44 5.26 -4.13
CA LYS A 273 12.45 4.45 -4.84
C LYS A 273 11.38 4.04 -3.82
N THR A 274 10.12 4.14 -4.21
CA THR A 274 9.00 3.70 -3.35
C THR A 274 8.92 2.17 -3.27
N ALA A 275 9.30 1.50 -4.36
CA ALA A 275 9.46 0.06 -4.42
C ALA A 275 10.69 -0.40 -3.62
N ILE A 276 10.48 -1.42 -2.79
CA ILE A 276 11.51 -2.14 -2.03
C ILE A 276 11.86 -3.46 -2.73
N TRP A 277 10.86 -4.08 -3.34
CA TRP A 277 10.97 -5.35 -4.04
C TRP A 277 10.31 -5.21 -5.41
N HIS A 278 10.90 -5.82 -6.43
CA HIS A 278 10.22 -6.16 -7.68
C HIS A 278 10.18 -7.68 -7.77
N TYR A 279 9.15 -8.22 -8.41
CA TYR A 279 9.14 -9.62 -8.77
C TYR A 279 9.46 -9.75 -10.27
N ALA A 280 10.53 -10.47 -10.58
CA ALA A 280 11.03 -10.69 -11.94
C ALA A 280 11.83 -12.00 -11.99
N ASP A 281 11.80 -12.68 -13.14
CA ASP A 281 12.52 -13.94 -13.35
C ASP A 281 12.24 -14.99 -12.25
N LYS A 282 10.97 -15.11 -11.84
CA LYS A 282 10.47 -16.03 -10.81
C LYS A 282 11.09 -15.83 -9.41
N GLY A 283 11.54 -14.62 -9.10
CA GLY A 283 12.08 -14.27 -7.78
C GLY A 283 11.93 -12.79 -7.46
N ILE A 284 12.16 -12.44 -6.20
CA ILE A 284 12.19 -11.03 -5.78
C ILE A 284 13.57 -10.41 -5.98
N ARG A 285 13.61 -9.16 -6.42
CA ARG A 285 14.82 -8.37 -6.63
C ARG A 285 14.68 -7.02 -5.95
N ARG A 286 15.79 -6.51 -5.40
CA ARG A 286 15.84 -5.14 -4.90
C ARG A 286 16.03 -4.18 -6.08
N PRO A 287 15.25 -3.09 -6.17
CA PRO A 287 15.48 -2.07 -7.17
C PRO A 287 16.71 -1.24 -6.79
N LEU A 288 17.88 -1.62 -7.31
CA LEU A 288 19.08 -0.77 -7.27
C LEU A 288 18.86 0.51 -8.10
#